data_AF-A0A9K3PT76-F1
#
_entry.id   AF-A0A9K3PT76-F1
#
_cell.length_a   1.000
_cell.length_b   1.000
_cell.length_c   1.000
_cell.angle_alpha   90.00
_cell.angle_beta   90.00
_cell.angle_gamma   90.00
#
_symmetry.space_group_name_H-M   'P 1'
#
loop_
_entity.id
_entity.type
_entity.pdbx_description
1 polymer ?
#
loop_
_entity_poly.entity_id
_entity_poly.type
_entity_poly.pdbx_seq_one_letter_code
_entity_poly.pdbx_strand_id
1 'polypeptide(L)'
;MGKQKKKISEEERMNSTSNDDDDDAYSQSVNNRDSEDEDDHSLTDEGEKGTDDEESDQEHSITKKKKKKVFRLSLTETENFNEKLNQRGVLYIARIPPKMTPTKIKALLSEFAEVTRVYLVEEDATVRKRRRKELGRSGGKRYLEGWIEFASKKKAKHLAAALNNTPISNHKRNPHYGDLWNLKYLSKFKWSHLTEKVAYERRVREQKLRVEMMQARRENAAYAAMVETGKKLDKIEERKRKRGDLSGLEVKEGKKKKRNKDKLLQPMNDGSDKPAKMALLGGLL
;
A
#
# COMPACT_ATOMS: atom_id res chain seq x y z
N MET A 1 67.64 -29.19 16.74
CA MET A 1 68.34 -28.14 17.52
C MET A 1 67.62 -26.82 17.26
N GLY A 2 67.36 -25.90 18.16
CA GLY A 2 67.71 -25.69 19.55
C GLY A 2 67.16 -24.29 19.87
N LYS A 3 66.45 -24.17 20.99
CA LYS A 3 65.74 -22.96 21.45
C LYS A 3 66.71 -21.78 21.63
N GLN A 4 66.25 -20.54 21.42
CA GLN A 4 66.69 -19.41 22.23
C GLN A 4 65.56 -18.38 22.44
N LYS A 5 65.34 -18.11 23.73
CA LYS A 5 64.41 -17.17 24.35
C LYS A 5 65.09 -15.80 24.55
N LYS A 6 64.32 -14.71 24.58
CA LYS A 6 64.41 -13.52 25.47
C LYS A 6 63.24 -12.58 25.09
N LYS A 7 62.20 -12.27 25.89
CA LYS A 7 62.10 -11.51 27.18
C LYS A 7 62.88 -10.18 27.14
N ILE A 8 62.41 -9.00 27.57
CA ILE A 8 61.16 -8.40 28.11
C ILE A 8 61.47 -6.88 28.27
N SER A 9 60.45 -6.01 28.19
CA SER A 9 60.25 -4.63 28.75
C SER A 9 61.34 -3.54 28.79
N GLU A 10 60.96 -2.30 28.43
CA GLU A 10 60.92 -1.06 29.27
C GLU A 10 60.43 0.11 28.37
N GLU A 11 59.30 0.74 28.70
CA GLU A 11 59.18 2.08 29.31
C GLU A 11 59.42 3.25 28.34
N GLU A 12 58.36 4.05 28.14
CA GLU A 12 58.34 5.52 28.26
C GLU A 12 57.25 6.14 27.37
N ARG A 13 56.18 6.65 28.00
CA ARG A 13 55.76 8.07 27.98
C ARG A 13 54.31 8.22 28.42
N MET A 14 54.16 8.61 29.68
CA MET A 14 52.98 9.32 30.18
C MET A 14 53.05 10.80 29.77
N ASN A 15 51.94 11.38 29.33
CA ASN A 15 51.39 12.68 29.74
C ASN A 15 50.01 12.82 29.06
N SER A 16 48.87 12.73 29.74
CA SER A 16 48.25 13.74 30.62
C SER A 16 48.00 15.08 29.94
N THR A 17 46.75 15.27 29.48
CA THR A 17 45.93 16.44 29.87
C THR A 17 44.45 16.20 29.53
N SER A 18 43.63 16.23 30.58
CA SER A 18 42.19 16.52 30.52
C SER A 18 41.97 17.97 30.12
N ASN A 19 40.87 18.24 29.41
CA ASN A 19 40.07 19.45 29.57
C ASN A 19 38.64 19.09 29.14
N ASP A 20 37.76 19.05 30.14
CA ASP A 20 36.32 19.27 29.98
C ASP A 20 36.10 20.80 29.84
N ASP A 21 35.22 21.21 28.94
CA ASP A 21 34.06 22.06 29.24
C ASP A 21 33.34 22.49 27.93
N ASP A 22 32.04 22.17 27.92
CA ASP A 22 30.87 22.84 27.35
C ASP A 22 30.88 23.48 25.95
N ASP A 23 29.94 23.04 25.10
CA ASP A 23 29.04 23.97 24.43
C ASP A 23 27.76 23.30 23.90
N ASP A 24 26.63 23.83 24.37
CA ASP A 24 25.27 23.58 23.94
C ASP A 24 25.05 23.93 22.45
N ALA A 25 24.50 22.99 21.68
CA ALA A 25 23.92 23.30 20.36
C ALA A 25 22.62 22.52 20.14
N TYR A 26 21.53 23.10 20.63
CA TYR A 26 20.16 22.84 20.21
C TYR A 26 20.02 23.13 18.70
N SER A 27 19.98 22.08 17.88
CA SER A 27 19.66 22.21 16.45
C SER A 27 18.36 21.49 16.14
N GLN A 28 17.27 22.26 16.13
CA GLN A 28 16.06 21.92 15.39
C GLN A 28 16.39 21.90 13.89
N SER A 29 16.62 20.72 13.33
CA SER A 29 16.59 20.53 11.88
C SER A 29 15.21 20.03 11.47
N VAL A 30 14.27 20.95 11.34
CA VAL A 30 13.15 20.77 10.41
C VAL A 30 13.73 20.78 9.00
N ASN A 31 13.69 19.64 8.32
CA ASN A 31 13.87 19.59 6.88
C ASN A 31 12.75 18.76 6.27
N ASN A 32 11.78 19.51 5.73
CA ASN A 32 11.07 19.17 4.51
C ASN A 32 12.07 18.73 3.43
N ARG A 33 11.68 17.68 2.69
CA ARG A 33 11.94 17.42 1.26
C ARG A 33 11.11 16.18 0.94
N ASP A 34 9.93 16.37 0.35
CA ASP A 34 9.74 16.35 -1.10
C ASP A 34 10.45 15.17 -1.76
N SER A 35 9.65 14.14 -1.99
CA SER A 35 9.85 13.19 -3.09
C SER A 35 8.50 13.08 -3.79
N GLU A 36 8.28 14.03 -4.69
CA GLU A 36 7.31 13.94 -5.79
C GLU A 36 7.76 12.77 -6.68
N ASP A 37 7.02 11.66 -6.63
CA ASP A 37 7.03 10.69 -7.73
C ASP A 37 5.81 11.00 -8.59
N GLU A 38 6.05 11.69 -9.70
CA GLU A 38 5.10 11.91 -10.79
C GLU A 38 4.80 10.56 -11.47
N ASP A 39 3.72 9.90 -11.06
CA ASP A 39 3.04 8.91 -11.92
C ASP A 39 1.81 9.60 -12.54
N ASP A 40 2.03 10.22 -13.71
CA ASP A 40 1.01 10.73 -14.61
C ASP A 40 0.15 9.57 -15.16
N HIS A 41 -0.99 9.34 -14.50
CA HIS A 41 -2.09 8.59 -15.06
C HIS A 41 -3.29 9.52 -15.27
N SER A 42 -3.25 10.26 -16.39
CA SER A 42 -4.40 10.95 -16.96
C SER A 42 -5.56 9.98 -17.23
N LEU A 43 -6.54 9.96 -16.31
CA LEU A 43 -7.87 9.42 -16.54
C LEU A 43 -8.76 10.57 -17.01
N THR A 44 -8.84 10.75 -18.32
CA THR A 44 -9.90 11.55 -18.95
C THR A 44 -11.18 10.73 -18.98
N ASP A 45 -12.16 11.15 -18.18
CA ASP A 45 -13.54 10.71 -18.23
C ASP A 45 -14.38 11.90 -18.71
N GLU A 46 -14.95 11.77 -19.90
CA GLU A 46 -15.86 12.74 -20.50
C GLU A 46 -17.23 12.11 -20.74
N GLY A 47 -18.28 12.89 -20.42
CA GLY A 47 -19.71 12.68 -20.71
C GLY A 47 -20.53 13.12 -19.49
N GLU A 48 -21.47 14.06 -19.52
CA GLU A 48 -22.36 14.70 -20.52
C GLU A 48 -22.82 16.05 -19.88
N LYS A 49 -23.41 17.09 -20.49
CA LYS A 49 -24.01 17.42 -21.78
C LYS A 49 -24.24 18.95 -21.81
N GLY A 50 -24.22 19.56 -22.98
CA GLY A 50 -24.73 20.92 -23.20
C GLY A 50 -24.59 21.32 -24.66
N THR A 51 -25.69 21.22 -25.40
CA THR A 51 -25.87 21.63 -26.79
C THR A 51 -25.73 23.14 -26.95
N ASP A 52 -25.07 23.59 -28.03
CA ASP A 52 -25.60 24.59 -28.96
C ASP A 52 -24.71 24.67 -30.21
N ASP A 53 -25.38 24.88 -31.34
CA ASP A 53 -24.90 24.87 -32.71
C ASP A 53 -23.95 26.03 -33.04
N GLU A 54 -22.94 25.80 -33.89
CA GLU A 54 -22.57 26.68 -35.01
C GLU A 54 -21.59 25.98 -35.97
N GLU A 55 -21.91 26.05 -37.26
CA GLU A 55 -21.21 25.44 -38.41
C GLU A 55 -19.79 25.99 -38.62
N SER A 56 -18.86 25.11 -38.97
CA SER A 56 -17.65 25.44 -39.73
C SER A 56 -17.02 24.15 -40.28
N ASP A 57 -17.10 24.01 -41.61
CA ASP A 57 -16.49 22.94 -42.40
C ASP A 57 -14.97 22.88 -42.22
N GLN A 58 -14.45 21.70 -41.86
CA GLN A 58 -13.09 21.29 -42.22
C GLN A 58 -12.89 19.77 -42.09
N GLU A 59 -12.60 19.13 -43.22
CA GLU A 59 -12.30 17.71 -43.37
C GLU A 59 -11.06 17.29 -42.57
N HIS A 60 -11.21 16.33 -41.64
CA HIS A 60 -10.10 15.50 -41.19
C HIS A 60 -10.55 14.08 -40.78
N SER A 61 -9.75 13.11 -41.19
CA SER A 61 -10.02 11.68 -41.29
C SER A 61 -10.26 10.96 -39.95
N ILE A 62 -11.43 10.33 -39.81
CA ILE A 62 -11.82 9.51 -38.66
C ILE A 62 -11.11 8.14 -38.71
N THR A 63 -10.04 7.98 -37.93
CA THR A 63 -9.44 6.66 -37.68
C THR A 63 -10.32 5.88 -36.70
N LYS A 64 -11.00 4.84 -37.20
CA LYS A 64 -11.85 3.92 -36.42
C LYS A 64 -11.03 3.18 -35.34
N LYS A 65 -11.17 3.57 -34.07
CA LYS A 65 -10.63 2.81 -32.92
C LYS A 65 -11.29 1.43 -32.84
N LYS A 66 -10.50 0.36 -33.02
CA LYS A 66 -10.96 -1.04 -32.94
C LYS A 66 -11.46 -1.35 -31.52
N LYS A 67 -12.71 -1.82 -31.38
CA LYS A 67 -13.29 -2.28 -30.11
C LYS A 67 -12.44 -3.45 -29.56
N LYS A 68 -11.93 -3.33 -28.33
CA LYS A 68 -11.20 -4.40 -27.64
C LYS A 68 -12.13 -5.60 -27.48
N LYS A 69 -11.78 -6.73 -28.09
CA LYS A 69 -12.54 -7.98 -28.02
C LYS A 69 -12.38 -8.55 -26.60
N VAL A 70 -13.43 -8.50 -25.79
CA VAL A 70 -13.44 -9.15 -24.47
C VAL A 70 -13.49 -10.67 -24.69
N PHE A 71 -12.38 -11.35 -24.38
CA PHE A 71 -12.32 -12.81 -24.44
C PHE A 71 -13.11 -13.35 -23.24
N ARG A 72 -14.19 -14.10 -23.51
CA ARG A 72 -14.95 -14.79 -22.48
C ARG A 72 -14.08 -15.95 -21.98
N LEU A 73 -13.68 -15.90 -20.71
CA LEU A 73 -12.99 -17.02 -20.04
C LEU A 73 -13.89 -18.26 -20.08
N SER A 74 -13.34 -19.39 -20.54
CA SER A 74 -14.05 -20.66 -20.53
C SER A 74 -14.26 -21.14 -19.09
N LEU A 75 -15.45 -21.66 -18.78
CA LEU A 75 -15.76 -22.24 -17.46
C LEU A 75 -14.78 -23.39 -17.12
N THR A 76 -14.50 -24.26 -18.09
CA THR A 76 -13.60 -25.41 -17.93
C THR A 76 -12.16 -24.99 -17.63
N GLU A 77 -11.69 -23.89 -18.22
CA GLU A 77 -10.34 -23.35 -17.97
C GLU A 77 -10.24 -22.77 -16.56
N THR A 78 -11.31 -22.14 -16.09
CA THR A 78 -11.40 -21.55 -14.74
C THR A 78 -11.39 -22.63 -13.67
N GLU A 79 -12.13 -23.72 -13.87
CA GLU A 79 -12.14 -24.89 -12.98
C GLU A 79 -10.76 -25.54 -12.91
N ASN A 80 -10.14 -25.83 -14.06
CA ASN A 80 -8.80 -26.40 -14.14
C ASN A 80 -7.76 -25.51 -13.42
N PHE A 81 -7.88 -24.19 -13.52
CA PHE A 81 -7.02 -23.26 -12.81
C PHE A 81 -7.24 -23.33 -11.29
N ASN A 82 -8.50 -23.37 -10.83
CA ASN A 82 -8.83 -23.49 -9.42
C ASN A 82 -8.35 -24.82 -8.81
N GLU A 83 -8.45 -25.92 -9.55
CA GLU A 83 -7.89 -27.21 -9.13
C GLU A 83 -6.38 -27.14 -8.96
N LYS A 84 -5.67 -26.56 -9.93
CA LYS A 84 -4.21 -26.33 -9.83
C LYS A 84 -3.88 -25.49 -8.60
N LEU A 85 -4.62 -24.41 -8.33
CA LEU A 85 -4.44 -23.59 -7.13
C LEU A 85 -4.66 -24.38 -5.83
N ASN A 86 -5.62 -25.31 -5.80
CA ASN A 86 -5.92 -26.14 -4.63
C ASN A 86 -4.85 -27.22 -4.36
N GLN A 87 -4.08 -27.59 -5.38
CA GLN A 87 -2.93 -28.47 -5.22
C GLN A 87 -1.67 -27.75 -4.77
N ARG A 88 -1.60 -26.41 -4.86
CA ARG A 88 -0.43 -25.66 -4.40
C ARG A 88 -0.25 -25.74 -2.90
N GLY A 89 1.01 -25.64 -2.48
CA GLY A 89 1.40 -25.63 -1.08
C GLY A 89 2.47 -24.58 -0.82
N VAL A 90 2.44 -24.01 0.38
CA VAL A 90 3.38 -22.97 0.80
C VAL A 90 4.35 -23.54 1.84
N LEU A 91 5.63 -23.26 1.63
CA LEU A 91 6.73 -23.55 2.52
C LEU A 91 7.23 -22.24 3.15
N TYR A 92 7.37 -22.23 4.46
CA TYR A 92 7.95 -21.14 5.23
C TYR A 92 9.45 -21.40 5.44
N ILE A 93 10.26 -20.36 5.27
CA ILE A 93 11.69 -20.37 5.61
C ILE A 93 11.92 -19.37 6.74
N ALA A 94 12.34 -19.87 7.91
CA ALA A 94 12.43 -19.04 9.12
C ALA A 94 13.72 -18.22 9.21
N ARG A 95 14.81 -18.71 8.59
CA ARG A 95 16.10 -18.04 8.56
C ARG A 95 16.70 -18.13 7.16
N ILE A 96 17.06 -16.98 6.61
CA ILE A 96 17.68 -16.88 5.29
C ILE A 96 19.15 -16.49 5.47
N PRO A 97 20.11 -17.31 4.99
CA PRO A 97 21.52 -16.97 5.06
C PRO A 97 21.88 -15.65 4.37
N PRO A 98 22.94 -14.95 4.82
CA PRO A 98 23.41 -13.73 4.17
C PRO A 98 23.72 -13.96 2.69
N LYS A 99 23.47 -12.94 1.84
CA LYS A 99 23.69 -12.99 0.38
C LYS A 99 22.81 -13.98 -0.39
N MET A 100 21.90 -14.67 0.28
CA MET A 100 20.89 -15.49 -0.37
C MET A 100 19.79 -14.59 -0.96
N THR A 101 19.55 -14.67 -2.27
CA THR A 101 18.50 -13.92 -2.96
C THR A 101 17.27 -14.78 -3.24
N PRO A 102 16.08 -14.20 -3.47
CA PRO A 102 14.88 -14.95 -3.88
C PRO A 102 15.14 -15.81 -5.13
N THR A 103 15.89 -15.27 -6.09
CA THR A 103 16.28 -15.98 -7.31
C THR A 103 17.16 -17.21 -7.01
N LYS A 104 18.11 -17.08 -6.08
CA LYS A 104 18.99 -18.19 -5.67
C LYS A 104 18.19 -19.29 -4.96
N ILE A 105 17.31 -18.93 -4.03
CA ILE A 105 16.42 -19.88 -3.33
C ILE A 105 15.52 -20.61 -4.34
N LYS A 106 14.94 -19.87 -5.31
CA LYS A 106 14.15 -20.47 -6.38
C LYS A 106 14.97 -21.49 -7.15
N ALA A 107 16.17 -21.14 -7.61
CA ALA A 107 17.03 -22.05 -8.35
C ALA A 107 17.35 -23.35 -7.56
N LEU A 108 17.75 -23.21 -6.29
CA LEU A 108 18.10 -24.36 -5.45
C LEU A 108 16.90 -25.30 -5.19
N LEU A 109 15.71 -24.74 -4.96
CA LEU A 109 14.52 -25.56 -4.66
C LEU A 109 13.83 -26.08 -5.92
N SER A 110 14.01 -25.40 -7.07
CA SER A 110 13.53 -25.85 -8.37
C SER A 110 14.12 -27.20 -8.81
N GLU A 111 15.29 -27.58 -8.29
CA GLU A 111 15.90 -28.90 -8.53
C GLU A 111 15.03 -30.05 -7.97
N PHE A 112 14.25 -29.78 -6.92
CA PHE A 112 13.45 -30.80 -6.24
C PHE A 112 11.97 -30.77 -6.61
N ALA A 113 11.41 -29.57 -6.83
CA ALA A 113 10.00 -29.37 -7.17
C ALA A 113 9.77 -28.04 -7.88
N GLU A 114 8.70 -27.97 -8.67
CA GLU A 114 8.32 -26.74 -9.38
C GLU A 114 7.91 -25.62 -8.41
N VAL A 115 8.74 -24.58 -8.36
CA VAL A 115 8.52 -23.35 -7.56
C VAL A 115 7.79 -22.31 -8.40
N THR A 116 6.61 -21.89 -7.96
CA THR A 116 5.80 -20.88 -8.66
C THR A 116 6.14 -19.46 -8.16
N ARG A 117 6.11 -19.23 -6.85
CA ARG A 117 6.29 -17.89 -6.24
C ARG A 117 7.27 -17.94 -5.07
N VAL A 118 8.04 -16.87 -4.89
CA VAL A 118 8.96 -16.69 -3.77
C VAL A 118 8.83 -15.26 -3.26
N TYR A 119 8.67 -15.12 -1.95
CA TYR A 119 8.58 -13.84 -1.27
C TYR A 119 9.44 -13.91 -0.02
N LEU A 120 10.38 -12.98 0.10
CA LEU A 120 11.27 -12.87 1.24
C LEU A 120 11.09 -11.49 1.84
N VAL A 121 11.01 -11.41 3.16
CA VAL A 121 10.93 -10.15 3.90
C VAL A 121 12.33 -9.59 4.07
N GLU A 122 12.56 -8.40 3.53
CA GLU A 122 13.83 -7.68 3.69
C GLU A 122 14.04 -7.30 5.17
N GLU A 123 15.31 -7.27 5.59
CA GLU A 123 15.68 -6.66 6.87
C GLU A 123 15.25 -5.18 6.90
N ASP A 124 14.99 -4.64 8.10
CA ASP A 124 14.62 -3.24 8.25
C ASP A 124 15.70 -2.30 7.65
N ALA A 125 15.24 -1.23 6.99
CA ALA A 125 16.09 -0.30 6.27
C ALA A 125 17.09 0.42 7.18
N THR A 126 16.71 0.68 8.44
CA THR A 126 17.60 1.36 9.41
C THR A 126 18.72 0.42 9.87
N VAL A 127 18.38 -0.83 10.18
CA VAL A 127 19.34 -1.89 10.53
C VAL A 127 20.32 -2.13 9.40
N ARG A 128 19.80 -2.20 8.17
CA ARG A 128 20.58 -2.29 6.95
C ARG A 128 21.56 -1.13 6.79
N LYS A 129 21.11 0.12 6.99
CA LYS A 129 21.95 1.32 6.84
C LYS A 129 23.10 1.32 7.85
N ARG A 130 22.81 1.00 9.11
CA ARG A 130 23.83 0.86 10.18
C ARG A 130 24.85 -0.23 9.84
N ARG A 131 24.39 -1.43 9.46
CA ARG A 131 25.26 -2.54 9.07
C ARG A 131 26.13 -2.21 7.85
N ARG A 132 25.59 -1.46 6.88
CA ARG A 132 26.36 -1.01 5.72
C ARG A 132 27.43 0.03 6.10
N LYS A 133 27.16 0.88 7.09
CA LYS A 133 28.15 1.82 7.63
C LYS A 133 29.30 1.08 8.33
N GLU A 134 28.99 0.02 9.08
CA GLU A 134 29.99 -0.78 9.81
C GLU A 134 30.78 -1.75 8.92
N LEU A 135 30.10 -2.49 8.04
CA LEU A 135 30.69 -3.58 7.24
C LEU A 135 30.97 -3.19 5.78
N GLY A 136 30.75 -1.93 5.41
CA GLY A 136 30.94 -1.40 4.06
C GLY A 136 30.22 -2.23 2.99
N ARG A 137 30.98 -2.69 1.98
CA ARG A 137 30.48 -3.45 0.83
C ARG A 137 29.83 -4.79 1.18
N SER A 138 30.13 -5.36 2.36
CA SER A 138 29.47 -6.58 2.87
C SER A 138 28.04 -6.32 3.40
N GLY A 139 27.65 -5.04 3.45
CA GLY A 139 26.33 -4.46 3.74
C GLY A 139 25.17 -4.82 2.78
N GLY A 140 25.28 -5.90 1.98
CA GLY A 140 24.31 -6.28 0.91
C GLY A 140 22.91 -6.66 1.43
N LYS A 141 21.89 -6.81 0.57
CA LYS A 141 20.51 -7.16 1.01
C LYS A 141 20.49 -8.45 1.84
N ARG A 142 19.75 -8.41 2.95
CA ARG A 142 19.47 -9.59 3.80
C ARG A 142 17.97 -9.71 3.95
N TYR A 143 17.55 -10.93 4.19
CA TYR A 143 16.15 -11.27 4.39
C TYR A 143 16.04 -11.98 5.73
N LEU A 144 14.94 -11.76 6.44
CA LEU A 144 14.70 -12.35 7.75
C LEU A 144 14.01 -13.71 7.58
N GLU A 145 12.86 -13.68 6.93
CA GLU A 145 11.99 -14.82 6.71
C GLU A 145 11.40 -14.81 5.30
N GLY A 146 10.73 -15.89 4.91
CA GLY A 146 10.11 -15.97 3.58
C GLY A 146 9.09 -17.08 3.41
N TRP A 147 8.37 -16.99 2.30
CA TRP A 147 7.35 -17.92 1.86
C TRP A 147 7.60 -18.33 0.41
N ILE A 148 7.44 -19.61 0.15
CA ILE A 148 7.76 -20.24 -1.13
C ILE A 148 6.55 -21.08 -1.53
N GLU A 149 5.92 -20.74 -2.66
CA GLU A 149 4.80 -21.50 -3.23
C GLU A 149 5.32 -22.54 -4.22
N PHE A 150 4.94 -23.79 -3.99
CA PHE A 150 5.17 -24.90 -4.91
C PHE A 150 3.88 -25.27 -5.64
N ALA A 151 4.02 -25.78 -6.86
CA ALA A 151 2.89 -26.27 -7.66
C ALA A 151 2.14 -27.43 -6.96
N SER A 152 2.83 -28.24 -6.15
CA SER A 152 2.25 -29.38 -5.42
C SER A 152 2.54 -29.33 -3.93
N LYS A 153 1.49 -29.36 -3.11
CA LYS A 153 1.54 -29.40 -1.64
C LYS A 153 2.12 -30.70 -1.10
N LYS A 154 1.98 -31.81 -1.84
CA LYS A 154 2.58 -33.11 -1.48
C LYS A 154 4.11 -33.00 -1.53
N LYS A 155 4.64 -32.43 -2.62
CA LYS A 155 6.07 -32.17 -2.78
C LYS A 155 6.57 -31.16 -1.75
N ALA A 156 5.84 -30.07 -1.51
CA ALA A 156 6.19 -29.10 -0.48
C ALA A 156 6.28 -29.74 0.92
N LYS A 157 5.30 -30.59 1.30
CA LYS A 157 5.30 -31.31 2.59
C LYS A 157 6.49 -32.25 2.71
N HIS A 158 6.78 -33.02 1.66
CA HIS A 158 7.92 -33.93 1.64
C HIS A 158 9.26 -33.19 1.71
N LEU A 159 9.41 -32.10 0.96
CA LEU A 159 10.62 -31.27 0.99
C LEU A 159 10.85 -30.63 2.35
N ALA A 160 9.79 -30.16 3.00
CA ALA A 160 9.92 -29.66 4.37
C ALA A 160 10.47 -30.73 5.31
N ALA A 161 10.01 -31.98 5.20
CA ALA A 161 10.50 -33.07 6.03
C ALA A 161 11.93 -33.50 5.67
N ALA A 162 12.27 -33.52 4.38
CA ALA A 162 13.55 -34.03 3.88
C ALA A 162 14.69 -33.01 3.94
N LEU A 163 14.43 -31.74 3.64
CA LEU A 163 15.45 -30.69 3.59
C LEU A 163 15.59 -29.91 4.89
N ASN A 164 14.61 -29.94 5.80
CA ASN A 164 14.77 -29.21 7.05
C ASN A 164 15.96 -29.73 7.86
N ASN A 165 16.77 -28.81 8.38
CA ASN A 165 18.03 -29.06 9.09
C ASN A 165 19.13 -29.76 8.27
N THR A 166 19.04 -29.79 6.93
CA THR A 166 20.12 -30.30 6.08
C THR A 166 21.00 -29.15 5.57
N PRO A 167 22.29 -29.40 5.25
CA PRO A 167 23.17 -28.38 4.71
C PRO A 167 22.71 -27.91 3.32
N ILE A 168 22.76 -26.60 3.09
CA ILE A 168 22.37 -25.98 1.82
C ILE A 168 23.33 -26.35 0.70
N SER A 169 24.62 -26.44 1.01
CA SER A 169 25.63 -26.92 0.06
C SER A 169 26.72 -27.71 0.76
N ASN A 170 27.12 -28.81 0.12
CA ASN A 170 28.26 -29.63 0.54
C ASN A 170 29.60 -29.14 -0.03
N HIS A 171 29.58 -28.13 -0.91
CA HIS A 171 30.77 -27.63 -1.59
C HIS A 171 31.48 -26.57 -0.74
N LYS A 172 32.72 -26.85 -0.30
CA LYS A 172 33.52 -25.94 0.56
C LYS A 172 33.74 -24.53 0.00
N ARG A 173 33.71 -24.36 -1.33
CA ARG A 173 33.87 -23.06 -2.01
C ARG A 173 32.55 -22.28 -2.14
N ASN A 174 31.41 -22.89 -1.82
CA ASN A 174 30.12 -22.22 -1.87
C ASN A 174 29.99 -21.26 -0.68
N PRO A 175 29.57 -20.00 -0.88
CA PRO A 175 29.33 -19.05 0.20
C PRO A 175 28.35 -19.53 1.29
N HIS A 176 27.50 -20.51 0.98
CA HIS A 176 26.50 -21.08 1.90
C HIS A 176 26.92 -22.47 2.41
N TYR A 177 28.21 -22.79 2.37
CA TYR A 177 28.73 -24.00 2.99
C TYR A 177 28.57 -23.93 4.52
N GLY A 178 28.01 -24.98 5.11
CA GLY A 178 27.75 -25.06 6.55
C GLY A 178 26.47 -24.36 7.03
N ASP A 179 25.80 -23.58 6.18
CA ASP A 179 24.44 -23.10 6.48
C ASP A 179 23.44 -24.26 6.34
N LEU A 180 22.48 -24.31 7.26
CA LEU A 180 21.40 -25.29 7.26
C LEU A 180 20.10 -24.67 6.75
N TRP A 181 19.32 -25.47 6.03
CA TRP A 181 17.93 -25.16 5.72
C TRP A 181 17.09 -25.13 7.00
N ASN A 182 16.26 -24.09 7.16
CA ASN A 182 15.26 -24.02 8.23
C ASN A 182 13.88 -23.82 7.57
N LEU A 183 13.17 -24.92 7.38
CA LEU A 183 11.98 -25.00 6.53
C LEU A 183 10.80 -25.60 7.30
N LYS A 184 9.62 -25.02 7.13
CA LYS A 184 8.38 -25.52 7.72
C LYS A 184 7.24 -25.49 6.70
N TYR A 185 6.59 -26.63 6.48
CA TYR A 185 5.39 -26.67 5.66
C TYR A 185 4.21 -26.03 6.42
N LEU A 186 3.47 -25.13 5.75
CA LEU A 186 2.30 -24.49 6.31
C LEU A 186 1.03 -25.19 5.83
N SER A 187 0.44 -26.03 6.68
CA SER A 187 -0.83 -26.68 6.38
C SER A 187 -1.98 -25.67 6.37
N LYS A 188 -2.95 -25.83 5.46
CA LYS A 188 -4.13 -24.95 5.32
C LYS A 188 -3.79 -23.48 5.00
N PHE A 189 -2.54 -23.18 4.69
CA PHE A 189 -2.09 -21.85 4.30
C PHE A 189 -1.90 -21.80 2.78
N LYS A 190 -2.47 -20.78 2.15
CA LYS A 190 -2.34 -20.51 0.71
C LYS A 190 -1.64 -19.17 0.52
N TRP A 191 -1.03 -18.96 -0.64
CA TRP A 191 -0.37 -17.70 -0.98
C TRP A 191 -1.30 -16.49 -0.89
N SER A 192 -2.59 -16.67 -1.22
CA SER A 192 -3.60 -15.62 -1.11
C SER A 192 -3.65 -15.02 0.30
N HIS A 193 -3.55 -15.84 1.35
CA HIS A 193 -3.61 -15.38 2.74
C HIS A 193 -2.44 -14.45 3.12
N LEU A 194 -1.27 -14.64 2.50
CA LEU A 194 -0.11 -13.76 2.71
C LEU A 194 -0.39 -12.35 2.15
N THR A 195 -0.95 -12.29 0.95
CA THR A 195 -1.25 -11.02 0.26
C THR A 195 -2.54 -10.38 0.74
N GLU A 196 -3.47 -11.16 1.31
CA GLU A 196 -4.81 -10.72 1.67
C GLU A 196 -4.78 -9.65 2.75
N LYS A 197 -3.96 -9.79 3.79
CA LYS A 197 -3.82 -8.78 4.85
C LYS A 197 -3.34 -7.44 4.27
N VAL A 198 -2.27 -7.47 3.49
CA VAL A 198 -1.70 -6.24 2.87
C VAL A 198 -2.70 -5.62 1.89
N ALA A 199 -3.39 -6.43 1.09
CA ALA A 199 -4.41 -5.97 0.15
C ALA A 199 -5.63 -5.40 0.88
N TYR A 200 -6.03 -5.99 2.01
CA TYR A 200 -7.12 -5.49 2.84
C TYR A 200 -6.78 -4.13 3.44
N GLU A 201 -5.62 -4.00 4.09
CA GLU A 201 -5.17 -2.74 4.68
C GLU A 201 -5.05 -1.61 3.63
N ARG A 202 -4.51 -1.93 2.44
CA ARG A 202 -4.44 -0.98 1.32
C ARG A 202 -5.83 -0.56 0.85
N ARG A 203 -6.76 -1.51 0.66
CA ARG A 203 -8.14 -1.21 0.25
C ARG A 203 -8.86 -0.33 1.26
N VAL A 204 -8.72 -0.61 2.55
CA VAL A 204 -9.33 0.20 3.61
C VAL A 204 -8.79 1.63 3.58
N ARG A 205 -7.46 1.80 3.43
CA ARG A 205 -6.85 3.13 3.34
C ARG A 205 -7.35 3.90 2.11
N GLU A 206 -7.37 3.25 0.95
CA GLU A 206 -7.85 3.85 -0.30
C GLU A 206 -9.32 4.25 -0.22
N GLN A 207 -10.17 3.41 0.38
CA GLN A 207 -11.59 3.74 0.61
C GLN A 207 -11.76 4.95 1.51
N LYS A 208 -11.00 5.05 2.61
CA LYS A 208 -11.04 6.23 3.50
C LYS A 208 -10.64 7.51 2.77
N LEU A 209 -9.51 7.48 2.07
CA LEU A 209 -9.04 8.62 1.28
C LEU A 209 -10.05 9.03 0.21
N ARG A 210 -10.69 8.05 -0.44
CA ARG A 210 -11.73 8.30 -1.44
C ARG A 210 -12.94 9.00 -0.84
N VAL A 211 -13.40 8.56 0.34
CA VAL A 211 -14.52 9.19 1.05
C VAL A 211 -14.16 10.62 1.44
N GLU A 212 -12.97 10.85 1.99
CA GLU A 212 -12.48 12.18 2.34
C GLU A 212 -12.40 13.10 1.11
N MET A 213 -11.85 12.60 -0.02
CA MET A 213 -11.79 13.36 -1.26
C MET A 213 -13.19 13.68 -1.81
N MET A 214 -14.14 12.74 -1.73
CA MET A 214 -15.52 12.98 -2.16
C MET A 214 -16.20 14.04 -1.30
N GLN A 215 -15.98 14.03 0.02
CA GLN A 215 -16.48 15.06 0.92
C GLN A 215 -15.90 16.44 0.59
N ALA A 216 -14.56 16.54 0.45
CA ALA A 216 -13.90 17.78 0.08
C ALA A 216 -14.37 18.31 -1.28
N ARG A 217 -14.56 17.43 -2.28
CA ARG A 217 -15.12 17.82 -3.59
C ARG A 217 -16.55 18.36 -3.46
N ARG A 218 -17.38 17.75 -2.62
CA ARG A 218 -18.76 18.19 -2.39
C ARG A 218 -18.79 19.56 -1.70
N GLU A 219 -17.96 19.77 -0.70
CA GLU A 219 -17.83 21.04 0.02
C GLU A 219 -17.32 22.14 -0.91
N ASN A 220 -16.28 21.86 -1.70
CA ASN A 220 -15.73 22.79 -2.69
C ASN A 220 -16.74 23.15 -3.78
N ALA A 221 -17.49 22.17 -4.29
CA ALA A 221 -18.55 22.41 -5.29
C ALA A 221 -19.68 23.26 -4.71
N ALA A 222 -20.09 23.01 -3.46
CA ALA A 222 -21.09 23.82 -2.77
C ALA A 222 -20.60 25.26 -2.57
N TYR A 223 -19.34 25.45 -2.16
CA TYR A 223 -18.74 26.77 -2.02
C TYR A 223 -18.67 27.52 -3.36
N ALA A 224 -18.22 26.86 -4.43
CA ALA A 224 -18.19 27.44 -5.77
C ALA A 224 -19.58 27.92 -6.22
N ALA A 225 -20.61 27.10 -6.01
CA ALA A 225 -22.00 27.47 -6.30
C ALA A 225 -22.46 28.68 -5.48
N MET A 226 -22.16 28.74 -4.18
CA MET A 226 -22.48 29.88 -3.32
C MET A 226 -21.80 31.17 -3.82
N VAL A 227 -20.52 31.11 -4.16
CA VAL A 227 -19.76 32.25 -4.70
C VAL A 227 -20.33 32.72 -6.03
N GLU A 228 -20.70 31.80 -6.93
CA GLU A 228 -21.35 32.17 -8.20
C GLU A 228 -22.71 32.83 -7.98
N THR A 229 -23.53 32.32 -7.06
CA THR A 229 -24.83 32.95 -6.73
C THR A 229 -24.63 34.34 -6.12
N GLY A 230 -23.66 34.52 -5.22
CA GLY A 230 -23.29 35.83 -4.67
C GLY A 230 -22.91 36.82 -5.77
N LYS A 231 -21.98 36.45 -6.66
CA LYS A 231 -21.58 37.28 -7.81
C LYS A 231 -22.75 37.62 -8.74
N LYS A 232 -23.72 36.70 -8.92
CA LYS A 232 -24.93 36.95 -9.72
C LYS A 232 -25.82 37.98 -9.04
N LEU A 233 -26.04 37.87 -7.72
CA LEU A 233 -26.82 38.83 -6.94
C LEU A 233 -26.19 40.22 -6.94
N ASP A 234 -24.87 40.32 -6.73
CA ASP A 234 -24.14 41.59 -6.76
C ASP A 234 -24.29 42.30 -8.11
N LYS A 235 -24.17 41.56 -9.23
CA LYS A 235 -24.40 42.10 -10.59
C LYS A 235 -25.84 42.57 -10.79
N ILE A 236 -26.83 41.88 -10.23
CA ILE A 236 -28.23 42.29 -10.30
C ILE A 236 -28.44 43.58 -9.50
N GLU A 237 -27.89 43.66 -8.29
CA GLU A 237 -27.96 44.85 -7.45
C GLU A 237 -27.28 46.05 -8.11
N GLU A 238 -26.09 45.88 -8.69
CA GLU A 238 -25.39 46.93 -9.41
C GLU A 238 -26.19 47.46 -10.61
N ARG A 239 -26.83 46.57 -11.39
CA ARG A 239 -27.73 46.98 -12.49
C ARG A 239 -28.95 47.75 -11.99
N LYS A 240 -29.55 47.33 -10.87
CA LYS A 240 -30.68 48.03 -10.25
C LYS A 240 -30.28 49.42 -9.77
N ARG A 241 -29.11 49.55 -9.10
CA ARG A 241 -28.55 50.84 -8.66
C ARG A 241 -28.28 51.78 -9.84
N LYS A 242 -27.73 51.26 -10.96
CA LYS A 242 -27.48 52.05 -12.18
C LYS A 242 -28.74 52.48 -12.92
N ARG A 243 -29.85 51.75 -12.80
CA ARG A 243 -31.15 52.09 -13.42
C ARG A 243 -31.99 53.09 -12.61
N GLY A 244 -31.55 53.47 -11.41
CA GLY A 244 -32.23 54.50 -10.60
C GLY A 244 -33.57 54.07 -10.00
N ASP A 245 -33.84 52.77 -9.87
CA ASP A 245 -35.06 52.27 -9.24
C ASP A 245 -34.91 52.30 -7.70
N LEU A 246 -35.32 53.41 -7.09
CA LEU A 246 -35.62 53.51 -5.66
C LEU A 246 -37.08 53.10 -5.41
N SER A 247 -37.41 51.83 -5.63
CA SER A 247 -38.63 51.25 -5.06
C SER A 247 -38.42 49.76 -4.72
N GLY A 248 -38.55 49.43 -3.43
CA GLY A 248 -38.66 48.05 -2.96
C GLY A 248 -37.46 47.46 -2.21
N LEU A 249 -36.94 48.17 -1.19
CA LEU A 249 -36.33 47.50 -0.03
C LEU A 249 -37.44 47.19 0.99
N GLU A 250 -38.24 46.16 0.72
CA GLU A 250 -38.96 45.46 1.79
C GLU A 250 -38.28 44.11 2.01
N VAL A 251 -37.49 44.06 3.09
CA VAL A 251 -37.11 42.81 3.74
C VAL A 251 -38.41 42.15 4.20
N LYS A 252 -38.89 41.14 3.47
CA LYS A 252 -39.92 40.24 3.99
C LYS A 252 -39.31 39.46 5.15
N GLU A 253 -39.51 39.96 6.37
CA GLU A 253 -39.42 39.16 7.59
C GLU A 253 -40.32 37.92 7.43
N GLY A 254 -39.70 36.78 7.14
CA GLY A 254 -40.35 35.49 7.22
C GLY A 254 -40.77 35.20 8.66
N LYS A 255 -42.08 35.21 8.89
CA LYS A 255 -42.78 34.84 10.13
C LYS A 255 -42.01 33.84 11.00
N LYS A 256 -41.64 34.25 12.22
CA LYS A 256 -41.21 33.36 13.31
C LYS A 256 -42.32 32.35 13.62
N LYS A 257 -42.24 31.13 13.06
CA LYS A 257 -42.88 29.95 13.66
C LYS A 257 -42.04 29.57 14.89
N LYS A 258 -42.59 29.76 16.10
CA LYS A 258 -42.07 29.16 17.33
C LYS A 258 -41.95 27.65 17.11
N ARG A 259 -40.73 27.14 16.93
CA ARG A 259 -40.41 25.72 17.08
C ARG A 259 -39.70 25.58 18.42
N ASN A 260 -40.24 24.69 19.25
CA ASN A 260 -39.73 24.35 20.58
C ASN A 260 -38.22 24.17 20.57
N LYS A 261 -37.57 24.78 21.56
CA LYS A 261 -36.12 24.79 21.78
C LYS A 261 -35.59 23.55 22.52
N ASP A 262 -36.30 22.42 22.44
CA ASP A 262 -35.87 21.16 23.05
C ASP A 262 -35.62 20.14 21.95
N LYS A 263 -34.46 20.25 21.29
CA LYS A 263 -33.74 19.14 20.64
C LYS A 263 -32.39 19.67 20.15
N LEU A 264 -31.47 19.68 21.11
CA LEU A 264 -30.03 19.72 20.92
C LEU A 264 -29.64 18.68 19.84
N LEU A 265 -28.85 19.10 18.84
CA LEU A 265 -28.23 18.20 17.86
C LEU A 265 -27.34 17.21 18.62
N GLN A 266 -27.78 15.96 18.68
CA GLN A 266 -26.91 14.84 19.06
C GLN A 266 -26.00 14.50 17.86
N PRO A 267 -24.73 14.15 18.08
CA PRO A 267 -23.89 13.62 17.02
C PRO A 267 -24.49 12.33 16.47
N MET A 268 -24.63 12.23 15.14
CA MET A 268 -25.09 11.02 14.47
C MET A 268 -24.07 9.91 14.70
N ASN A 269 -24.42 8.99 15.60
CA ASN A 269 -23.69 7.77 15.86
C ASN A 269 -24.07 6.77 14.75
N ASP A 270 -23.14 6.51 13.82
CA ASP A 270 -23.24 5.37 12.91
C ASP A 270 -23.05 4.09 13.72
N GLY A 271 -24.15 3.39 13.95
CA GLY A 271 -24.18 2.24 14.85
C GLY A 271 -25.26 1.22 14.50
N SER A 272 -24.84 0.26 13.67
CA SER A 272 -25.20 -1.17 13.70
C SER A 272 -26.65 -1.61 13.47
N ASP A 273 -26.78 -2.49 12.47
CA ASP A 273 -27.42 -3.81 12.53
C ASP A 273 -28.60 -4.00 13.48
N LYS A 274 -29.73 -4.48 12.93
CA LYS A 274 -30.56 -5.57 13.50
C LYS A 274 -31.67 -6.01 12.52
N PRO A 275 -32.28 -7.21 12.73
CA PRO A 275 -32.36 -8.25 11.72
C PRO A 275 -33.77 -8.46 11.15
N ALA A 276 -33.85 -9.27 10.10
CA ALA A 276 -35.08 -9.82 9.56
C ALA A 276 -35.93 -10.53 10.64
N LYS A 277 -37.26 -10.33 10.62
CA LYS A 277 -38.31 -11.38 10.69
C LYS A 277 -39.75 -10.80 10.68
N MET A 278 -40.54 -11.34 9.74
CA MET A 278 -41.91 -11.87 9.85
C MET A 278 -43.10 -10.97 10.28
N ALA A 279 -44.08 -10.83 9.39
CA ALA A 279 -45.53 -10.98 9.65
C ALA A 279 -46.24 -11.14 8.28
N LEU A 280 -46.70 -12.35 7.90
CA LEU A 280 -48.06 -12.85 8.12
C LEU A 280 -49.15 -11.84 7.70
N LEU A 281 -49.57 -11.95 6.44
CA LEU A 281 -50.85 -11.43 5.96
C LEU A 281 -51.88 -12.56 6.01
N GLY A 282 -52.79 -12.44 6.96
CA GLY A 282 -54.05 -13.19 7.02
C GLY A 282 -55.23 -12.20 6.91
N GLY A 283 -56.28 -12.65 6.22
CA GLY A 283 -57.59 -11.99 6.07
C GLY A 283 -57.79 -11.45 4.65
N LEU A 284 -58.89 -11.71 3.94
CA LEU A 284 -60.18 -12.31 4.26
C LEU A 284 -60.90 -12.62 2.92
N LEU A 285 -61.83 -13.59 2.93
CA LEU A 285 -62.68 -14.15 1.84
C LEU A 285 -62.06 -15.30 1.02
#